data_AF-A0A2B2CEV3-F1
#
_entry.id   AF-A0A2B2CEV3-F1
#
_cell.length_a   1.000
_cell.length_b   1.000
_cell.length_c   1.000
_cell.angle_alpha   90.00
_cell.angle_beta   90.00
_cell.angle_gamma   90.00
#
_symmetry.space_group_name_H-M   'P 1'
#
loop_
_entity.id
_entity.type
_entity.pdbx_description
1 polymer ?
#
loop_
_entity_poly.entity_id
_entity_poly.type
_entity_poly.pdbx_seq_one_letter_code
_entity_poly.pdbx_strand_id
1 'polypeptide(L)'
;MEELIKSIYKITVDLIRILNEENYQEFEKQLNDRDFLMNKVDIWRAEQPLYQYTPKEKQLLEDILRLDEQFISILKGNLDKTRTLLNQIKNKKMVSKKYHPYMKQTNGAFLDARK
;
A
#
# COMPACT_ATOMS: atom_id res chain seq x y z
N MET A 1 -16.04 -21.72 -10.87
CA MET A 1 -16.25 -20.75 -9.78
C MET A 1 -15.35 -21.05 -8.58
N GLU A 2 -15.44 -22.25 -7.99
CA GLU A 2 -14.63 -22.64 -6.82
C GLU A 2 -13.12 -22.40 -7.00
N GLU A 3 -12.54 -22.72 -8.16
CA GLU A 3 -11.12 -22.47 -8.45
C GLU A 3 -10.75 -20.99 -8.52
N LEU A 4 -11.65 -20.12 -9.03
CA LEU A 4 -11.45 -18.67 -9.04
C LEU A 4 -11.42 -18.14 -7.61
N ILE A 5 -12.39 -18.54 -6.78
CA ILE A 5 -12.46 -18.11 -5.37
C ILE A 5 -11.23 -18.60 -4.60
N LYS A 6 -10.80 -19.84 -4.79
CA LYS A 6 -9.57 -20.37 -4.17
C LYS A 6 -8.33 -19.58 -4.59
N SER A 7 -8.25 -19.21 -5.86
CA SER A 7 -7.11 -18.44 -6.38
C SER A 7 -7.08 -17.04 -5.78
N ILE A 8 -8.23 -16.36 -5.72
CA ILE A 8 -8.37 -15.06 -5.06
C ILE A 8 -8.02 -15.16 -3.58
N TYR A 9 -8.50 -16.19 -2.89
CA TYR A 9 -8.19 -16.43 -1.48
C TYR A 9 -6.68 -16.59 -1.27
N LYS A 10 -6.02 -17.41 -2.09
CA LYS A 10 -4.57 -17.61 -2.01
C LYS A 10 -3.81 -16.29 -2.20
N ILE A 11 -4.15 -15.51 -3.23
CA ILE A 11 -3.53 -14.21 -3.47
C ILE A 11 -3.77 -13.27 -2.27
N THR A 12 -4.97 -13.27 -1.71
CA THR A 12 -5.31 -12.42 -0.55
C THR A 12 -4.48 -12.78 0.69
N VAL A 13 -4.22 -14.06 0.93
CA VAL A 13 -3.30 -14.53 1.98
C VAL A 13 -1.86 -14.13 1.68
N ASP A 14 -1.41 -14.32 0.44
CA ASP A 14 -0.05 -13.97 0.02
C ASP A 14 0.21 -12.45 0.12
N LEU A 15 -0.79 -11.61 -0.19
CA LEU A 15 -0.71 -10.15 -0.09
C LEU A 15 -0.40 -9.69 1.33
N ILE A 16 -0.98 -10.32 2.36
CA ILE A 16 -0.69 -9.99 3.77
C ILE A 16 0.77 -10.32 4.09
N ARG A 17 1.28 -11.47 3.64
CA ARG A 17 2.69 -11.83 3.83
C ARG A 17 3.62 -10.81 3.15
N ILE A 18 3.36 -10.50 1.88
CA ILE A 18 4.17 -9.58 1.08
C ILE A 18 4.18 -8.18 1.69
N LEU A 19 3.04 -7.73 2.23
CA LEU A 19 2.93 -6.45 2.91
C LEU A 19 3.81 -6.38 4.17
N ASN A 20 3.87 -7.49 4.94
CA ASN A 20 4.75 -7.57 6.11
C ASN A 20 6.24 -7.65 5.75
N GLU A 21 6.56 -8.18 4.56
CA GLU A 21 7.92 -8.23 4.01
C GLU A 21 8.35 -6.91 3.33
N GLU A 22 7.46 -5.90 3.29
CA GLU A 22 7.67 -4.61 2.62
C GLU A 22 8.07 -4.72 1.13
N ASN A 23 7.71 -5.82 0.46
CA ASN A 23 8.02 -6.05 -0.95
C ASN A 23 6.91 -5.43 -1.85
N TYR A 24 6.96 -4.11 -2.00
CA TYR A 24 5.93 -3.34 -2.71
C TYR A 24 5.81 -3.64 -4.22
N GLN A 25 6.87 -4.14 -4.85
CA GLN A 25 6.82 -4.50 -6.29
C GLN A 25 6.01 -5.78 -6.51
N GLU A 26 6.31 -6.83 -5.75
CA GLU A 26 5.53 -8.08 -5.84
C GLU A 26 4.09 -7.85 -5.37
N PHE A 27 3.91 -6.95 -4.40
CA PHE A 27 2.60 -6.54 -3.93
C PHE A 27 1.71 -5.94 -5.02
N GLU A 28 2.22 -4.98 -5.78
CA GLU A 28 1.50 -4.36 -6.89
C GLU A 28 1.12 -5.38 -7.97
N LYS A 29 2.04 -6.30 -8.27
CA LYS A 29 1.79 -7.40 -9.21
C LYS A 29 0.65 -8.30 -8.74
N GLN A 30 0.68 -8.75 -7.48
CA GLN A 30 -0.36 -9.61 -6.91
C GLN A 30 -1.72 -8.91 -6.82
N LEU A 31 -1.75 -7.59 -6.58
CA LEU A 31 -2.99 -6.80 -6.64
C LEU A 31 -3.59 -6.80 -8.05
N ASN A 32 -2.76 -6.56 -9.08
CA ASN A 32 -3.23 -6.60 -10.46
C ASN A 32 -3.76 -7.98 -10.85
N ASP A 33 -3.07 -9.05 -10.42
CA ASP A 33 -3.51 -10.43 -10.66
C ASP A 33 -4.86 -10.72 -9.95
N ARG A 34 -5.03 -10.22 -8.72
CA ARG A 34 -6.30 -10.31 -7.98
C ARG A 34 -7.43 -9.58 -8.68
N ASP A 35 -7.21 -8.36 -9.13
CA ASP A 35 -8.21 -7.55 -9.83
C ASP A 35 -8.62 -8.21 -11.15
N PHE A 36 -7.67 -8.79 -11.88
CA PHE A 36 -7.96 -9.57 -13.07
C PHE A 36 -8.86 -10.78 -12.76
N LEU A 37 -8.61 -11.50 -11.67
CA LEU A 37 -9.47 -12.61 -11.25
C LEU A 37 -10.86 -12.14 -10.80
N MET A 38 -10.95 -11.01 -10.09
CA MET A 38 -12.25 -10.44 -9.70
C MET A 38 -13.09 -10.06 -10.92
N ASN A 39 -12.48 -9.44 -11.93
CA ASN A 39 -13.16 -9.14 -13.19
C ASN A 39 -13.68 -10.42 -13.89
N LYS A 40 -12.91 -11.52 -13.84
CA LYS A 40 -13.39 -12.81 -14.35
C LYS A 40 -14.57 -13.35 -13.56
N VAL A 41 -14.60 -13.16 -12.24
CA VAL A 41 -15.74 -13.54 -11.40
C VAL A 41 -16.98 -12.74 -11.80
N ASP A 42 -16.84 -11.44 -12.04
CA ASP A 42 -17.96 -10.59 -12.46
C ASP A 42 -18.53 -10.99 -13.82
N ILE A 43 -17.66 -11.26 -14.80
CA ILE A 43 -18.06 -11.76 -16.12
C ILE A 43 -18.79 -13.10 -15.98
N TRP A 44 -18.20 -14.04 -15.24
CA TRP A 44 -18.77 -15.37 -15.05
C TRP A 44 -20.14 -15.32 -14.34
N ARG A 45 -20.29 -14.43 -13.35
CA ARG A 45 -21.58 -14.21 -12.67
C ARG A 45 -22.64 -13.63 -13.60
N ALA A 46 -22.26 -12.73 -14.50
CA ALA A 46 -23.18 -12.19 -15.49
C ALA A 46 -23.68 -13.29 -16.45
N GLU A 47 -22.82 -14.25 -16.78
CA GLU A 47 -23.18 -15.42 -17.60
C GLU A 47 -24.02 -16.46 -16.85
N GLN A 48 -23.92 -16.53 -15.52
CA GLN A 48 -24.64 -17.50 -14.68
C GLN A 48 -25.46 -16.85 -13.54
N PRO A 49 -26.56 -16.14 -13.86
CA PRO A 49 -27.33 -15.37 -12.88
C PRO A 49 -28.08 -16.23 -11.84
N LEU A 50 -28.29 -17.52 -12.11
CA LEU A 50 -28.96 -18.46 -11.19
C LEU A 50 -27.98 -19.23 -10.29
N TYR A 51 -26.68 -18.98 -10.45
CA TYR A 51 -25.68 -19.70 -9.68
C TYR A 51 -25.77 -19.35 -8.19
N GLN A 52 -25.72 -20.39 -7.35
CA GLN A 52 -25.68 -20.26 -5.91
C GLN A 52 -24.35 -20.77 -5.38
N TYR A 53 -23.68 -19.94 -4.58
CA TYR A 53 -22.45 -20.33 -3.92
C TYR A 53 -22.68 -21.52 -2.99
N THR A 54 -21.77 -22.48 -3.08
CA THR A 54 -21.70 -23.58 -2.12
C THR A 54 -21.29 -23.06 -0.74
N PRO A 55 -21.58 -23.79 0.36
CA PRO A 55 -21.17 -23.39 1.71
C PRO A 55 -19.66 -23.11 1.83
N LYS A 56 -18.84 -23.90 1.14
CA LYS A 56 -17.38 -23.74 1.12
C LYS A 56 -16.95 -22.45 0.42
N GLU A 57 -17.59 -22.10 -0.69
CA GLU A 57 -17.30 -20.86 -1.41
C GLU A 57 -17.71 -19.64 -0.60
N LYS A 58 -18.86 -19.70 0.08
CA LYS A 58 -19.29 -18.65 1.01
C LYS A 58 -18.27 -18.45 2.13
N GLN A 59 -17.80 -19.53 2.74
CA GLN A 59 -16.76 -19.46 3.77
C GLN A 59 -15.47 -18.81 3.25
N LEU A 60 -15.00 -19.21 2.07
CA LEU A 60 -13.81 -18.59 1.47
C LEU A 60 -14.01 -17.10 1.17
N LEU A 61 -15.19 -16.69 0.72
CA LEU A 61 -15.50 -15.28 0.46
C LEU A 61 -15.57 -14.45 1.76
N GLU A 62 -16.15 -15.02 2.82
CA GLU A 62 -16.13 -14.40 4.16
C GLU A 62 -14.71 -14.24 4.68
N ASP A 63 -13.86 -15.27 4.51
CA ASP A 63 -12.46 -15.20 4.90
C ASP A 63 -11.70 -14.14 4.08
N ILE A 64 -11.92 -14.06 2.76
CA ILE A 64 -11.35 -13.00 1.90
C ILE A 64 -11.74 -11.62 2.45
N LEU A 65 -13.02 -11.40 2.74
CA LEU A 65 -13.50 -10.11 3.24
C LEU A 65 -12.83 -9.74 4.56
N ARG A 66 -12.71 -10.69 5.48
CA ARG A 66 -12.05 -10.47 6.77
C ARG A 66 -10.56 -10.14 6.61
N LEU A 67 -9.87 -10.79 5.67
CA LEU A 67 -8.47 -10.52 5.37
C LEU A 67 -8.31 -9.13 4.73
N ASP A 68 -9.23 -8.73 3.84
CA ASP A 68 -9.25 -7.39 3.24
C ASP A 68 -9.42 -6.29 4.30
N GLU A 69 -10.26 -6.49 5.31
CA GLU A 69 -10.42 -5.52 6.41
C GLU A 69 -9.12 -5.35 7.21
N GLN A 70 -8.43 -6.45 7.52
CA GLN A 70 -7.13 -6.40 8.20
C GLN A 70 -6.10 -5.67 7.35
N PHE A 71 -6.07 -5.99 6.07
CA PHE A 71 -5.20 -5.40 5.07
C PHE A 71 -5.36 -3.89 4.95
N ILE A 72 -6.60 -3.38 4.90
CA ILE A 72 -6.92 -1.95 4.86
C ILE A 72 -6.35 -1.24 6.10
N SER A 73 -6.48 -1.84 7.27
CA SER A 73 -5.95 -1.27 8.52
C SER A 73 -4.43 -1.11 8.48
N ILE A 74 -3.70 -2.12 7.98
CA ILE A 74 -2.23 -2.07 7.88
C ILE A 74 -1.79 -1.01 6.88
N LEU A 75 -2.42 -0.97 5.70
CA LEU A 75 -2.12 0.04 4.67
C LEU A 75 -2.33 1.46 5.18
N LYS A 76 -3.44 1.70 5.89
CA LYS A 76 -3.73 3.02 6.48
C LYS A 76 -2.63 3.42 7.47
N GLY A 77 -2.22 2.49 8.34
CA GLY A 77 -1.11 2.73 9.26
C GLY A 77 0.21 3.06 8.56
N ASN A 78 0.53 2.37 7.45
CA ASN A 78 1.73 2.62 6.67
C ASN A 78 1.68 3.96 5.92
N LEU A 79 0.52 4.36 5.41
CA LEU A 79 0.31 5.67 4.79
C LEU A 79 0.50 6.81 5.79
N ASP A 80 -0.04 6.67 7.01
CA ASP A 80 0.10 7.68 8.06
C ASP A 80 1.56 7.84 8.51
N LYS A 81 2.30 6.73 8.66
CA LYS A 81 3.75 6.74 8.91
C LYS A 81 4.49 7.46 7.78
N THR A 82 4.19 7.12 6.53
CA THR A 82 4.83 7.72 5.34
C THR A 82 4.57 9.23 5.28
N ARG A 83 3.33 9.66 5.54
CA ARG A 83 2.96 11.08 5.60
C ARG A 83 3.76 11.83 6.67
N THR A 84 3.92 11.23 7.84
CA THR A 84 4.70 11.79 8.94
C THR A 84 6.18 11.95 8.55
N LEU A 85 6.77 10.93 7.95
CA LEU A 85 8.16 10.95 7.46
C LEU A 85 8.36 12.02 6.38
N LEU A 86 7.44 12.13 5.42
CA LEU A 86 7.49 13.18 4.39
C LEU A 86 7.46 14.59 5.00
N ASN A 87 6.63 14.81 6.02
CA ASN A 87 6.59 16.09 6.72
C ASN A 87 7.90 16.39 7.46
N GLN A 88 8.52 15.39 8.09
CA GLN A 88 9.83 15.55 8.71
C GLN A 88 10.91 15.89 7.69
N ILE A 89 10.91 15.24 6.52
CA ILE A 89 11.84 15.53 5.42
C ILE A 89 11.64 16.96 4.92
N LYS A 90 10.40 17.41 4.74
CA LYS A 90 10.09 18.80 4.35
C LYS A 90 10.62 19.80 5.38
N ASN A 91 10.40 19.56 6.66
CA ASN A 91 10.89 20.40 7.75
C ASN A 91 12.42 20.45 7.77
N LYS A 92 13.09 19.29 7.67
CA LYS A 92 14.55 19.21 7.58
C LYS A 92 15.09 19.98 6.37
N LYS A 93 14.45 19.87 5.21
CA LYS A 93 14.83 20.61 3.99
C LYS A 93 14.65 22.12 4.16
N MET A 94 13.57 22.55 4.82
CA MET A 94 13.32 23.97 5.11
C MET A 94 14.35 24.54 6.10
N VAL A 95 14.62 23.83 7.19
CA VAL A 95 15.65 24.19 8.17
C VAL A 95 17.02 24.23 7.49
N SER A 96 17.37 23.20 6.73
CA SER A 96 18.63 23.15 5.97
C SER A 96 18.75 24.37 5.05
N LYS A 97 17.73 24.72 4.26
CA LYS A 97 17.74 25.93 3.42
C LYS A 97 17.91 27.22 4.23
N LYS A 98 17.22 27.35 5.37
CA LYS A 98 17.31 28.53 6.23
C LYS A 98 18.71 28.71 6.83
N TYR A 99 19.36 27.60 7.22
CA TYR A 99 20.65 27.63 7.88
C TYR A 99 21.85 27.38 6.95
N HIS A 100 21.61 27.00 5.69
CA HIS A 100 22.64 26.81 4.66
C HIS A 100 23.60 28.00 4.51
N PRO A 101 23.15 29.28 4.58
CA PRO A 101 24.04 30.44 4.53
C PRO A 101 25.00 30.52 5.73
N TYR A 102 24.58 30.01 6.90
CA TYR A 102 25.36 30.06 8.14
C TYR A 102 26.27 28.83 8.31
N MET A 103 26.02 27.72 7.59
CA MET A 103 26.89 26.54 7.62
C MET A 103 28.29 26.79 7.03
N LYS A 104 28.46 27.80 6.16
CA LYS A 104 29.79 28.22 5.66
C LYS A 104 30.53 29.14 6.64
N GLN A 105 29.88 29.59 7.72
CA GLN A 105 30.50 30.43 8.75
C GLN A 105 31.16 29.57 9.83
N THR A 106 32.10 28.70 9.45
CA THR A 106 32.90 27.97 10.45
C THR A 106 34.07 28.76 10.99
N ASN A 107 34.34 29.98 10.51
CA ASN A 107 35.40 30.85 11.05
C ASN A 107 35.00 32.33 11.03
N GLY A 108 34.08 32.75 11.91
CA GLY A 108 34.08 34.05 12.58
C GLY A 108 34.26 35.38 11.83
N ALA A 109 34.18 35.47 10.51
CA ALA A 109 34.36 36.71 9.76
C ALA A 109 33.09 37.09 8.99
N PHE A 110 32.43 38.16 9.44
CA PHE A 110 31.43 38.87 8.64
C PHE A 110 32.17 39.93 7.82
N LEU A 111 32.26 39.74 6.50
CA LEU A 111 32.70 40.80 5.59
C LEU A 111 31.54 41.78 5.40
N ASP A 112 31.64 42.95 6.04
CA ASP A 112 30.81 44.11 5.74
C ASP A 112 31.17 44.62 4.34
N ALA A 113 30.40 44.21 3.34
CA ALA A 113 30.53 44.71 1.99
C ALA A 113 29.89 46.11 1.92
N ARG A 114 30.59 47.11 2.45
CA ARG A 114 30.36 48.53 2.16
C ARG A 114 31.65 49.18 1.69
N LYS A 115 31.87 49.16 0.38
CA LYS A 115 32.25 50.31 -0.46
C LYS A 115 32.31 49.91 -1.93
#